data_AF-A0AAD9Q6N2-F1
#
_entry.id   AF-A0AAD9Q6N2-F1
#
_cell.length_a   1.000
_cell.length_b   1.000
_cell.length_c   1.000
_cell.angle_alpha   90.00
_cell.angle_beta   90.00
_cell.angle_gamma   90.00
#
_symmetry.space_group_name_H-M   'P 1'
#
loop_
_entity.id
_entity.type
_entity.pdbx_description
1 polymer ?
#
loop_
_entity_poly.entity_id
_entity_poly.type
_entity_poly.pdbx_seq_one_letter_code
_entity_poly.pdbx_strand_id
1 'polypeptide(L)' 'MANILPTHPICYDSFNLCHLMSKWKLSILAVKLLKEICDHYGISTEDITSRRKAPYIERLEGFLKQCDRCRT' A
#
# COMPACT_ATOMS: atom_id res chain seq x y z
N MET A 1 9.24 16.11 -18.35
CA MET A 1 9.30 14.74 -17.80
C MET A 1 8.34 14.70 -16.61
N ALA A 2 7.13 14.20 -16.79
CA ALA A 2 6.14 14.17 -15.71
C ALA A 2 6.60 13.12 -14.70
N ASN A 3 6.85 13.55 -13.46
CA ASN A 3 7.15 12.70 -12.34
C ASN A 3 5.88 11.87 -12.06
N ILE A 4 5.79 10.64 -12.59
CA ILE A 4 4.61 9.75 -12.48
C ILE A 4 4.46 9.14 -11.09
N LEU A 5 4.79 9.90 -10.04
CA LEU A 5 4.53 9.48 -8.67
C LEU A 5 3.03 9.31 -8.47
N PRO A 6 2.61 8.27 -7.72
CA PRO A 6 1.20 8.07 -7.41
C PRO A 6 0.66 9.36 -6.77
N THR A 7 -0.33 9.97 -7.43
CA THR A 7 -0.88 11.27 -7.04
C THR A 7 -1.62 11.12 -5.73
N HIS A 8 -1.15 11.80 -4.69
CA HIS A 8 -1.79 11.76 -3.38
C HIS A 8 -3.21 12.36 -3.45
N PRO A 9 -4.21 11.77 -2.77
CA PRO A 9 -4.11 10.56 -1.94
C PRO A 9 -4.19 9.25 -2.74
N ILE A 10 -3.38 8.28 -2.33
CA ILE A 10 -3.48 6.90 -2.83
C ILE A 10 -4.71 6.28 -2.16
N CYS A 11 -5.82 6.27 -2.89
CA CYS A 11 -7.08 5.72 -2.44
C CYS A 11 -7.37 4.39 -3.16
N TYR A 12 -7.73 3.38 -2.40
CA TYR A 12 -8.27 2.13 -2.93
C TYR A 12 -9.71 1.98 -2.46
N ASP A 13 -10.65 1.95 -3.42
CA ASP A 13 -12.09 2.00 -3.13
C ASP A 13 -12.39 3.21 -2.21
N SER A 14 -12.80 2.95 -0.96
CA SER A 14 -13.10 3.95 0.06
C SER A 14 -11.97 4.17 1.08
N PHE A 15 -10.82 3.50 0.92
CA PHE A 15 -9.70 3.53 1.86
C PHE A 15 -8.59 4.45 1.38
N ASN A 16 -8.32 5.52 2.15
CA ASN A 16 -7.14 6.36 1.93
C ASN A 16 -5.90 5.66 2.50
N LEU A 17 -5.11 5.02 1.64
CA LEU A 17 -3.94 4.24 2.03
C LEU A 17 -2.83 5.11 2.61
N CYS A 18 -2.68 6.35 2.11
CA CYS A 18 -1.75 7.32 2.69
C CYS A 18 -2.08 7.62 4.16
N HIS A 19 -3.37 7.79 4.47
CA HIS A 19 -3.83 8.01 5.85
C HIS A 19 -3.66 6.75 6.71
N LEU A 20 -3.92 5.56 6.14
CA LEU A 20 -3.73 4.30 6.84
C LEU A 20 -2.25 4.04 7.16
N MET A 21 -1.34 4.37 6.25
CA MET A 21 0.10 4.26 6.45
C MET A 21 0.57 5.23 7.55
N SER A 22 0.17 6.51 7.48
CA SER A 22 0.50 7.50 8.51
C SER A 22 0.02 7.09 9.90
N LYS A 23 -1.13 6.41 9.99
CA LYS A 23 -1.68 5.91 11.26
C LYS A 23 -1.27 4.49 11.64
N TRP A 24 -0.37 3.84 10.90
CA TRP A 24 0.00 2.43 11.11
C TRP A 24 -1.21 1.47 11.11
N LYS A 25 -2.29 1.87 10.43
CA LYS A 25 -3.57 1.15 10.32
C LYS A 25 -3.63 0.23 9.09
N LEU A 26 -2.50 -0.13 8.51
CA LEU A 26 -2.48 -1.18 7.48
C LEU A 26 -2.68 -2.57 8.09
N SER A 27 -2.29 -2.75 9.35
CA SER A 27 -2.46 -3.97 10.14
C SER A 27 -3.92 -4.34 10.44
N ILE A 28 -4.82 -3.35 10.49
CA ILE A 28 -6.26 -3.57 10.68
C ILE A 28 -6.94 -4.14 9.42
N LEU A 29 -6.34 -3.94 8.24
CA LEU A 29 -6.87 -4.48 7.00
C LEU A 29 -6.72 -6.01 6.96
N ALA A 30 -7.65 -6.68 6.28
CA ALA A 30 -7.56 -8.12 6.05
C ALA A 30 -6.44 -8.44 5.05
N VAL A 31 -5.82 -9.63 5.15
CA VAL A 31 -4.81 -10.10 4.18
C VAL A 31 -5.35 -10.05 2.75
N LYS A 32 -6.62 -10.45 2.56
CA LYS A 32 -7.29 -10.42 1.26
C LYS A 32 -7.31 -9.00 0.67
N LEU A 33 -7.76 -8.02 1.46
CA LEU A 33 -7.81 -6.63 1.04
C LEU A 33 -6.41 -6.07 0.74
N LEU A 34 -5.42 -6.37 1.58
CA LEU A 34 -4.01 -5.99 1.32
C LEU A 34 -3.51 -6.57 0.00
N LYS A 35 -3.87 -7.81 -0.32
CA LYS A 35 -3.50 -8.45 -1.58
C LYS A 35 -4.20 -7.79 -2.77
N GLU A 36 -5.50 -7.51 -2.68
CA GLU A 36 -6.26 -6.81 -3.73
C GLU A 36 -5.73 -5.40 -3.98
N ILE A 37 -5.37 -4.69 -2.92
CA ILE A 37 -4.70 -3.39 -3.02
C ILE A 37 -3.36 -3.55 -3.76
N CYS A 38 -2.51 -4.48 -3.32
CA CYS A 38 -1.22 -4.70 -3.96
C CYS A 38 -1.38 -5.03 -5.45
N ASP A 39 -2.29 -5.92 -5.81
CA ASP A 39 -2.61 -6.30 -7.19
C ASP A 39 -3.06 -5.08 -8.02
N HIS A 40 -3.97 -4.27 -7.48
CA HIS A 40 -4.47 -3.06 -8.13
C HIS A 40 -3.38 -2.03 -8.46
N TYR A 41 -2.36 -1.90 -7.61
CA TYR A 41 -1.21 -1.02 -7.85
C TYR A 41 -0.05 -1.71 -8.60
N GLY A 42 -0.21 -2.97 -9.02
CA GLY A 42 0.83 -3.73 -9.71
C GLY A 42 2.00 -4.17 -8.81
N ILE A 43 1.77 -4.26 -7.50
CA ILE A 43 2.75 -4.73 -6.52
C ILE A 43 2.73 -6.26 -6.51
N SER A 44 3.79 -6.88 -7.05
CA SER A 44 3.92 -8.34 -7.04
C SER A 44 3.96 -8.89 -5.60
N THR A 45 2.97 -9.71 -5.26
CA THR A 45 2.85 -10.41 -3.97
C THR A 45 2.95 -11.93 -4.13
N GLU A 46 3.29 -12.41 -5.32
CA GLU A 46 3.37 -13.83 -5.68
C GLU A 46 4.48 -14.57 -4.94
N ASP A 47 5.58 -13.86 -4.64
CA ASP A 47 6.69 -14.35 -3.81
C ASP A 47 6.29 -14.56 -2.32
N ILE A 48 5.21 -13.91 -1.88
CA ILE A 48 4.72 -14.02 -0.50
C ILE A 48 3.99 -15.35 -0.33
N THR A 49 4.76 -16.40 -0.02
CA THR A 49 4.26 -17.73 0.36
C THR A 49 3.64 -17.76 1.77
N SER A 50 3.84 -16.69 2.55
CA SER A 50 3.33 -16.59 3.92
C SER A 50 1.89 -16.06 3.99
N ARG A 51 1.04 -16.68 4.81
CA ARG A 51 -0.31 -16.14 5.15
C ARG A 51 -0.26 -14.94 6.13
N ARG A 52 0.93 -14.45 6.47
CA ARG A 52 1.11 -13.32 7.41
C ARG A 52 0.81 -11.99 6.73
N LYS A 53 0.22 -11.04 7.46
CA LYS A 53 -0.06 -9.67 6.97
C LYS A 53 1.21 -8.84 6.79
N ALA A 54 2.20 -9.03 7.65
CA ALA A 54 3.44 -8.26 7.69
C ALA A 54 4.10 -8.03 6.31
N PRO A 55 4.38 -9.07 5.49
CA PRO A 55 5.03 -8.87 4.20
C PRO A 55 4.18 -8.05 3.20
N TYR A 56 2.85 -8.16 3.24
CA TYR A 56 1.97 -7.34 2.40
C TYR A 56 2.01 -5.87 2.85
N ILE A 57 2.00 -5.65 4.16
CA ILE A 57 2.07 -4.29 4.74
C ILE A 57 3.41 -3.64 4.39
N GLU A 58 4.53 -4.35 4.54
CA GLU A 58 5.86 -3.81 4.21
C GLU A 58 5.98 -3.41 2.73
N ARG A 59 5.45 -4.23 1.83
CA ARG A 59 5.43 -3.92 0.39
C ARG A 59 4.58 -2.69 0.09
N LEU A 60 3.40 -2.63 0.72
CA LEU A 60 2.50 -1.49 0.58
C LEU A 60 3.12 -0.22 1.16
N GLU A 61 3.74 -0.28 2.34
CA GLU A 61 4.47 0.83 2.93
C GLU A 61 5.63 1.28 2.04
N GLY A 62 6.40 0.35 1.47
CA GLY A 62 7.46 0.65 0.50
C GLY A 62 6.92 1.41 -0.72
N PHE A 63 5.77 0.99 -1.25
CA PHE A 63 5.10 1.68 -2.36
C PHE A 63 4.60 3.07 -1.94
N LEU A 64 3.91 3.16 -0.81
CA LEU A 64 3.38 4.42 -0.29
C LEU A 64 4.49 5.41 0.07
N LYS A 65 5.67 4.94 0.49
CA LYS A 65 6.87 5.77 0.71
C LYS A 65 7.46 6.36 -0.57
N GLN A 66 7.17 5.78 -1.74
CA GLN A 66 7.51 6.40 -3.03
C GLN A 66 6.60 7.60 -3.35
N CYS A 67 5.47 7.74 -2.66
CA CYS A 67 4.67 8.96 -2.75
C CYS A 67 5.38 10.10 -2.00
N ASP A 68 5.77 11.14 -2.73
CA ASP A 68 6.47 12.32 -2.20
C ASP A 68 5.74 12.95 -1.00
N ARG A 69 4.40 12.87 -1.01
CA ARG A 69 3.51 13.44 0.02
C ARG A 69 3.24 12.55 1.23
N CYS A 70 3.64 11.27 1.21
CA CYS A 70 3.60 10.40 2.40
C CYS A 70 4.89 10.47 3.23
N ARG A 71 5.89 11.23 2.76
CA ARG A 71 7.19 11.38 3.41
C ARG A 71 7.24 12.51 4.46
N THR A 72 6.24 13.40 4.47
CA THR A 72 6.13 14.57 5.37
C THR A 72 4.96 14.38 6.33
#